data_AF-A0A2V9V6R0-F1
#
_entry.id   AF-A0A2V9V6R0-F1
#
_cell.length_a   1.000
_cell.length_b   1.000
_cell.length_c   1.000
_cell.angle_alpha   90.00
_cell.angle_beta   90.00
_cell.angle_gamma   90.00
#
_symmetry.space_group_name_H-M   'P 1'
#
loop_
_entity.id
_entity.type
_entity.pdbx_description
1 polymer ?
#
loop_
_entity_poly.entity_id
_entity_poly.type
_entity_poly.pdbx_seq_one_letter_code
_entity_poly.pdbx_strand_id
1 'polypeptide(L)'
;PGARERLAKVAGILQAYPDLHVEVEGHTDNVGGVEFNQHLSEDRANTVRSFLVAQGVRPDVIQSRGAGMSEPVASNDTASGRQMNRRVDMVVSGQTIGNTTGSMQSPASQPTNDNRTTPAATPGYQAQPAAQTPQQ
;
A
#
# COMPACT_ATOMS: atom_id res chain seq x y z
N PRO A 1 6.96 15.71 16.88
CA PRO A 1 8.27 15.01 16.92
C PRO A 1 8.33 13.71 16.11
N GLY A 2 7.31 12.84 16.16
CA GLY A 2 7.38 11.52 15.51
C GLY A 2 7.26 11.48 13.97
N ALA A 3 6.68 12.48 13.32
CA ALA A 3 6.53 12.48 11.86
C ALA A 3 7.87 12.65 11.12
N ARG A 4 8.72 13.57 11.60
CA ARG A 4 10.06 13.83 11.03
C ARG A 4 10.96 12.60 11.13
N GLU A 5 10.88 11.84 12.21
CA GLU A 5 11.66 10.61 12.39
C GLU A 5 11.28 9.53 11.37
N ARG A 6 9.97 9.34 11.12
CA ARG A 6 9.50 8.39 10.09
C ARG A 6 9.95 8.81 8.69
N LEU A 7 9.85 10.10 8.38
CA LEU A 7 10.33 10.64 7.11
C LEU A 7 11.84 10.48 6.95
N ALA A 8 12.62 10.66 8.02
CA ALA A 8 14.07 10.42 8.00
C ALA A 8 14.41 8.94 7.72
N LYS A 9 13.65 7.99 8.28
CA LYS A 9 13.81 6.56 7.97
C LYS A 9 13.53 6.27 6.49
N VAL A 10 12.45 6.83 5.93
CA VAL A 10 12.13 6.73 4.49
C VAL A 10 13.27 7.31 3.65
N ALA A 11 13.80 8.48 4.02
CA ALA A 11 14.93 9.10 3.33
C ALA A 11 16.18 8.21 3.32
N GLY A 12 16.46 7.50 4.41
CA GLY A 12 17.57 6.53 4.47
C GLY A 12 17.39 5.35 3.52
N ILE A 13 16.16 4.83 3.40
CA ILE A 13 15.84 3.75 2.46
C ILE A 13 16.03 4.23 1.01
N LEU A 14 15.50 5.41 0.67
CA LEU A 14 15.63 5.98 -0.68
C LEU A 14 17.10 6.27 -1.05
N GLN A 15 17.94 6.61 -0.08
CA GLN A 15 19.39 6.76 -0.30
C GLN A 15 20.09 5.42 -0.52
N ALA A 16 19.66 4.35 0.15
CA ALA A 16 20.23 3.02 0.00
C ALA A 16 19.84 2.36 -1.34
N TYR A 17 18.71 2.74 -1.92
CA TYR A 17 18.20 2.17 -3.18
C TYR A 17 17.95 3.27 -4.21
N PRO A 18 18.98 3.66 -4.98
CA PRO A 18 18.90 4.79 -5.92
C PRO A 18 17.98 4.57 -7.12
N ASP A 19 17.52 3.34 -7.35
CA ASP A 19 16.56 2.95 -8.39
C ASP A 19 15.10 3.09 -7.94
N LEU A 20 14.86 3.44 -6.67
CA LEU A 20 13.53 3.72 -6.17
C LEU A 20 13.14 5.16 -6.48
N HIS A 21 11.92 5.30 -6.99
CA HIS A 21 11.22 6.55 -7.17
C HIS A 21 10.13 6.67 -6.10
N VAL A 22 9.88 7.88 -5.66
CA VAL A 22 8.80 8.18 -4.71
C VAL A 22 7.91 9.29 -5.25
N GLU A 23 6.62 9.05 -5.20
CA GLU A 23 5.58 10.05 -5.47
C GLU A 23 4.90 10.41 -4.15
N VAL A 24 4.85 11.70 -3.85
CA VAL A 24 4.23 12.24 -2.64
C VAL A 24 2.92 12.91 -3.02
N GLU A 25 1.80 12.40 -2.52
CA GLU A 25 0.47 12.90 -2.83
C GLU A 25 -0.16 13.58 -1.62
N GLY A 26 -0.53 14.85 -1.76
CA GLY A 26 -1.26 15.59 -0.76
C GLY A 26 -2.77 15.46 -0.96
N HIS A 27 -3.52 15.25 0.12
CA HIS A 27 -4.99 15.22 0.09
C HIS A 27 -5.59 16.15 1.15
N THR A 28 -6.75 16.69 0.84
CA THR A 28 -7.57 17.52 1.74
C THR A 28 -8.94 16.88 1.99
N ASP A 29 -9.70 17.45 2.91
CA ASP A 29 -11.13 17.21 2.97
C ASP A 29 -11.89 18.12 2.00
N ASN A 30 -13.21 18.06 2.04
CA ASN A 30 -14.09 18.89 1.21
C ASN A 30 -14.36 20.30 1.78
N VAL A 31 -13.64 20.73 2.82
CA VAL A 31 -13.89 22.05 3.43
C VAL A 31 -13.10 23.10 2.67
N GLY A 32 -13.80 24.04 2.03
CA GLY A 32 -13.20 25.13 1.26
C GLY A 32 -13.39 24.99 -0.26
N GLY A 33 -12.76 25.89 -1.01
CA GLY A 33 -12.84 25.90 -2.47
C GLY A 33 -11.91 24.86 -3.12
N VAL A 34 -12.26 24.42 -4.33
CA VAL A 34 -11.47 23.43 -5.09
C VAL A 34 -10.04 23.91 -5.31
N GLU A 35 -9.85 25.14 -5.80
CA GLU A 35 -8.51 25.72 -6.04
C GLU A 35 -7.71 25.87 -4.75
N PHE A 36 -8.36 26.31 -3.66
CA PHE A 36 -7.70 26.42 -2.36
C PHE A 36 -7.20 25.06 -1.88
N ASN A 37 -8.04 24.02 -1.97
CA ASN A 37 -7.69 22.67 -1.56
C ASN A 37 -6.61 22.06 -2.46
N GLN A 38 -6.64 22.39 -3.76
CA GLN A 38 -5.59 22.01 -4.70
C GLN A 38 -4.23 22.59 -4.25
N HIS A 39 -4.14 23.90 -4.07
CA HIS A 39 -2.90 24.55 -3.62
C HIS A 39 -2.44 24.05 -2.24
N LEU A 40 -3.37 23.92 -1.28
CA LEU A 40 -3.03 23.40 0.06
C LEU A 40 -2.45 21.98 -0.01
N SER A 41 -3.00 21.14 -0.89
CA SER A 41 -2.50 19.78 -1.07
C SER A 41 -1.12 19.75 -1.71
N GLU A 42 -0.87 20.60 -2.72
CA GLU A 42 0.42 20.77 -3.39
C GLU A 42 1.49 21.25 -2.40
N ASP A 43 1.18 22.28 -1.60
CA ASP A 43 2.09 22.83 -0.60
C ASP A 43 2.50 21.79 0.45
N ARG A 44 1.54 20.95 0.89
CA ARG A 44 1.81 19.86 1.83
C ARG A 44 2.73 18.80 1.21
N ALA A 45 2.47 18.39 -0.02
CA ALA A 45 3.32 17.44 -0.74
C ALA A 45 4.73 18.02 -0.99
N ASN A 46 4.81 19.28 -1.40
CA ASN A 46 6.05 20.02 -1.61
C ASN A 46 6.88 20.15 -0.33
N THR A 47 6.24 20.34 0.82
CA THR A 47 6.91 20.39 2.12
C THR A 47 7.59 19.06 2.45
N VAL A 48 6.92 17.93 2.19
CA VAL A 48 7.48 16.60 2.41
C VAL A 48 8.62 16.32 1.42
N ARG A 49 8.44 16.64 0.13
CA ARG A 49 9.52 16.57 -0.87
C ARG A 49 10.75 17.37 -0.44
N SER A 50 10.55 18.62 -0.03
CA SER A 50 11.64 19.50 0.42
C SER A 50 12.37 18.92 1.64
N PHE A 51 11.64 18.30 2.56
CA PHE A 51 12.23 17.60 3.69
C PHE A 51 13.11 16.42 3.23
N LEU A 52 12.62 15.57 2.32
CA LEU A 52 13.40 14.43 1.81
C LEU A 52 14.66 14.88 1.07
N VAL A 53 14.57 15.94 0.27
CA VAL A 53 15.74 16.55 -0.40
C VAL A 53 16.73 17.07 0.63
N ALA A 54 16.27 17.75 1.69
CA ALA A 54 17.13 18.23 2.77
C ALA A 54 17.78 17.07 3.58
N GLN A 55 17.24 15.85 3.51
CA GLN A 55 17.84 14.65 4.08
C GLN A 55 18.83 13.95 3.14
N GLY A 56 19.07 14.48 1.93
CA GLY A 56 20.04 13.96 0.96
C GLY A 56 19.45 13.06 -0.13
N VAL A 57 18.13 12.89 -0.21
CA VAL A 57 17.49 12.19 -1.32
C VAL A 57 17.57 13.04 -2.58
N ARG A 58 17.91 12.45 -3.72
CA ARG A 58 18.04 13.21 -4.97
C ARG A 58 16.68 13.74 -5.43
N PRO A 59 16.56 15.01 -5.88
CA PRO A 59 15.27 15.57 -6.30
C PRO A 59 14.63 14.88 -7.52
N ASP A 60 15.43 14.25 -8.38
CA ASP A 60 15.00 13.53 -9.59
C ASP A 60 14.16 12.29 -9.28
N VAL A 61 14.38 11.65 -8.13
CA VAL A 61 13.61 10.47 -7.73
C VAL A 61 12.35 10.82 -6.94
N ILE A 62 12.12 12.09 -6.62
CA ILE A 62 10.97 12.56 -5.83
C ILE A 62 10.02 13.39 -6.70
N GLN A 63 8.82 12.87 -6.90
CA GLN A 63 7.69 13.61 -7.46
C GLN A 63 6.74 14.05 -6.34
N SER A 64 6.11 15.21 -6.50
CA SER A 64 5.11 15.72 -5.57
C SER A 64 3.90 16.21 -6.33
N ARG A 65 2.72 15.75 -5.91
CA ARG A 65 1.43 16.07 -6.52
C ARG A 65 0.42 16.46 -5.44
N GLY A 66 -0.40 17.45 -5.73
CA GLY A 66 -1.61 17.72 -4.95
C GLY A 66 -2.81 17.05 -5.62
N ALA A 67 -3.52 16.21 -4.89
CA ALA A 67 -4.80 15.63 -5.33
C ALA A 67 -6.01 16.44 -4.82
N GLY A 68 -5.77 17.51 -4.05
CA GLY A 68 -6.84 18.31 -3.43
C GLY A 68 -7.85 17.42 -2.72
N MET A 69 -9.13 17.62 -3.05
CA MET A 69 -10.26 16.86 -2.49
C MET A 69 -10.82 15.80 -3.46
N SER A 70 -10.16 15.52 -4.59
CA SER A 70 -10.72 14.65 -5.64
C SER A 70 -10.65 13.16 -5.32
N GLU A 71 -9.80 12.76 -4.38
CA GLU A 71 -9.53 11.35 -4.03
C GLU A 71 -9.75 11.09 -2.52
N PRO A 72 -11.01 11.14 -2.03
CA PRO A 72 -11.34 10.86 -0.65
C PRO A 72 -11.26 9.36 -0.34
N VAL A 73 -10.71 9.01 0.82
CA VAL A 73 -10.65 7.63 1.32
C VAL A 73 -11.77 7.32 2.33
N ALA A 74 -12.46 8.35 2.80
CA ALA A 74 -13.57 8.24 3.73
C ALA A 74 -14.64 9.31 3.47
N SER A 75 -15.83 9.11 4.06
CA SER A 75 -16.93 10.09 3.97
C SER A 75 -16.51 11.44 4.55
N ASN A 76 -16.74 12.51 3.78
CA ASN A 76 -16.50 13.88 4.23
C ASN A 76 -17.59 14.41 5.17
N ASP A 77 -18.66 13.65 5.41
CA ASP A 77 -19.78 14.07 6.24
C ASP A 77 -19.42 14.01 7.73
N THR A 78 -18.54 13.06 8.10
CA THR A 78 -18.12 12.87 9.49
C THR A 78 -16.80 13.59 9.77
N ALA A 79 -16.63 14.09 11.00
CA ALA A 79 -15.35 14.69 11.42
C ALA A 79 -14.19 13.69 11.33
N SER A 80 -14.45 12.42 11.67
CA SER A 80 -13.49 11.32 11.55
C SER A 80 -13.06 11.10 10.09
N GLY A 81 -14.01 11.03 9.17
CA GLY A 81 -13.70 10.84 7.74
C GLY A 81 -12.96 12.02 7.12
N ARG A 82 -13.32 13.25 7.47
CA ARG A 82 -12.52 14.43 7.06
C ARG A 82 -11.09 14.38 7.58
N GLN A 83 -10.89 13.94 8.83
CA GLN A 83 -9.55 13.78 9.37
C GLN A 83 -8.74 12.73 8.61
N MET A 84 -9.38 11.63 8.18
CA MET A 84 -8.73 10.62 7.32
C MET A 84 -8.39 11.17 5.93
N ASN A 85 -9.22 12.05 5.37
CA ASN A 85 -8.96 12.66 4.06
C ASN A 85 -7.82 13.68 4.09
N ARG A 86 -7.54 14.32 5.23
CA ARG A 86 -6.43 15.28 5.42
C ARG A 86 -5.05 14.59 5.55
N ARG A 87 -4.69 13.75 4.59
CA ARG A 87 -3.48 12.89 4.63
C ARG A 87 -2.43 13.28 3.58
N VAL A 88 -1.25 12.69 3.71
CA VAL A 88 -0.21 12.71 2.69
C VAL A 88 0.22 11.27 2.47
N ASP A 89 0.06 10.80 1.24
CA ASP A 89 0.42 9.45 0.84
C ASP A 89 1.78 9.48 0.12
N MET A 90 2.54 8.40 0.24
CA MET A 90 3.82 8.23 -0.46
C MET A 90 3.83 6.89 -1.17
N VAL A 91 3.90 6.93 -2.49
CA VAL A 91 3.95 5.75 -3.35
C VAL A 91 5.40 5.53 -3.77
N VAL A 92 5.97 4.40 -3.40
CA VAL A 92 7.34 4.03 -3.78
C VAL A 92 7.28 3.02 -4.91
N SER A 93 7.97 3.29 -6.01
CA SER A 93 8.05 2.43 -7.19
C SER A 93 9.50 2.23 -7.63
N GLY A 94 9.80 1.19 -8.39
CA GLY A 94 11.16 0.88 -8.86
C GLY A 94 11.49 -0.60 -8.79
N GLN A 95 12.66 -0.98 -9.31
CA GLN A 95 13.13 -2.36 -9.23
C GLN A 95 13.84 -2.58 -7.89
N THR A 96 13.17 -3.23 -6.94
CA THR A 96 13.85 -3.71 -5.74
C THR A 96 14.74 -4.90 -6.12
N ILE A 97 16.01 -4.87 -5.74
CA ILE A 97 16.88 -6.05 -5.72
C ILE A 97 16.36 -6.97 -4.60
N GLY A 98 15.33 -7.75 -4.90
CA GLY A 98 14.58 -8.54 -3.93
C GLY A 98 13.53 -9.47 -4.51
N ASN A 99 13.39 -9.55 -5.84
CA ASN A 99 12.59 -10.57 -6.51
C ASN A 99 13.43 -11.81 -6.88
N THR A 100 14.34 -12.26 -6.02
CA THR A 100 14.94 -13.60 -6.13
C THR A 100 14.00 -14.66 -5.57
N THR A 101 12.74 -14.63 -5.98
CA THR A 101 11.74 -15.68 -5.70
C THR A 101 11.05 -15.99 -7.01
N GLY A 102 11.69 -16.81 -7.86
CA GLY A 102 11.04 -17.26 -9.09
C GLY A 102 11.92 -17.56 -10.31
N SER A 103 13.20 -17.88 -10.16
CA SER A 103 13.95 -18.55 -11.25
C SER A 103 15.14 -19.35 -10.73
N MET A 104 14.90 -20.23 -9.75
CA MET A 104 15.69 -21.46 -9.67
C MET A 104 15.13 -22.39 -10.76
N GLN A 105 15.74 -22.30 -11.93
CA GLN A 105 15.63 -23.33 -12.96
C GLN A 105 16.00 -24.68 -12.34
N SER A 106 15.02 -25.58 -12.22
CA SER A 106 15.28 -26.98 -11.90
C SER A 106 16.09 -27.61 -13.03
N PRO A 107 17.27 -28.20 -12.78
CA PRO A 107 17.87 -29.11 -13.72
C PRO A 107 17.06 -30.42 -13.72
N ALA A 108 16.79 -30.91 -14.93
CA ALA A 108 16.10 -32.14 -15.22
C ALA A 108 16.68 -33.34 -14.46
N SER A 109 15.79 -34.17 -13.91
CA SER A 109 15.97 -35.63 -13.72
C SER A 109 14.63 -36.24 -13.30
N GLN A 110 13.85 -36.70 -14.27
CA GLN A 110 12.84 -37.73 -14.02
C GLN A 110 13.54 -39.09 -13.88
N PRO A 111 13.16 -39.88 -12.88
CA PRO A 111 12.95 -41.30 -13.11
C PRO A 111 11.46 -41.63 -12.90
N THR A 112 10.89 -42.25 -13.92
CA THR A 112 9.60 -42.95 -13.93
C THR A 112 9.60 -44.09 -12.93
N ASN A 113 8.56 -44.22 -12.10
CA ASN A 113 8.24 -45.49 -11.43
C ASN A 113 6.72 -45.70 -11.42
N ASP A 114 6.30 -46.70 -12.19
CA ASP A 114 4.93 -47.17 -12.36
C ASP A 114 4.41 -47.98 -11.15
N ASN A 115 3.14 -47.73 -10.82
CA ASN A 115 2.06 -48.71 -10.58
C ASN A 115 2.12 -49.67 -9.37
N ARG A 116 1.19 -49.49 -8.40
CA ARG A 116 0.29 -50.57 -7.90
C ARG A 116 -0.85 -50.07 -6.98
N THR A 117 -2.08 -50.25 -7.48
CA THR A 117 -3.27 -50.85 -6.84
C THR A 117 -3.80 -50.39 -5.45
N THR A 118 -5.11 -50.12 -5.45
CA THR A 118 -6.14 -49.76 -4.44
C THR A 118 -6.29 -50.75 -3.24
N PRO A 119 -7.32 -50.70 -2.32
CA PRO A 119 -8.42 -49.74 -2.04
C PRO A 119 -8.68 -49.41 -0.53
N ALA A 120 -9.73 -48.60 -0.28
CA ALA A 120 -10.71 -48.69 0.83
C ALA A 120 -10.57 -47.75 2.04
N ALA A 121 -11.52 -46.79 2.14
CA ALA A 121 -12.21 -46.44 3.37
C ALA A 121 -13.48 -45.58 3.08
N THR A 122 -14.65 -46.19 3.23
CA THR A 122 -15.98 -45.60 3.50
C THR A 122 -16.56 -46.53 4.57
N PRO A 123 -17.21 -46.10 5.69
CA PRO A 123 -18.30 -45.10 5.80
C PRO A 123 -18.04 -44.10 6.96
N GLY A 124 -18.70 -42.97 7.15
CA GLY A 124 -20.09 -42.57 6.95
C GLY A 124 -20.51 -41.81 8.22
N TYR A 125 -21.07 -40.62 8.09
CA TYR A 125 -21.94 -40.01 9.11
C TYR A 125 -23.04 -39.25 8.39
N GLN A 126 -24.25 -39.78 8.49
CA GLN A 126 -25.50 -39.14 8.16
C GLN A 126 -26.10 -38.45 9.41
N ALA A 127 -27.00 -37.51 9.12
CA ALA A 127 -28.05 -36.92 9.97
C ALA A 127 -27.63 -35.74 10.88
N GLN A 128 -28.38 -34.64 11.01
CA GLN A 128 -29.67 -34.19 10.48
C GLN A 128 -29.83 -32.67 10.80
N PRO A 129 -30.79 -31.95 10.17
CA PRO A 129 -31.04 -30.52 10.37
C PRO A 129 -32.15 -30.24 11.40
N ALA A 130 -32.05 -29.15 12.15
CA ALA A 130 -33.13 -28.51 12.94
C ALA A 130 -32.54 -27.23 13.60
N ALA A 131 -33.20 -26.08 13.76
CA ALA A 131 -34.56 -25.66 13.48
C ALA A 131 -34.60 -24.11 13.45
N GLN A 132 -35.62 -23.57 12.79
CA GLN A 132 -36.16 -22.22 12.99
C GLN A 132 -36.65 -22.10 14.45
N THR A 133 -36.73 -20.93 15.09
CA THR A 133 -37.88 -19.97 15.13
C THR A 133 -37.58 -18.92 16.27
N PRO A 134 -38.43 -17.95 16.68
CA PRO A 134 -38.27 -16.54 16.33
C PRO A 134 -38.30 -15.53 17.53
N GLN A 135 -38.27 -14.23 17.20
CA GLN A 135 -38.76 -13.02 17.91
C GLN A 135 -38.42 -12.77 19.39
N GLN A 136 -37.81 -11.59 19.63
CA GLN A 136 -38.40 -10.52 20.46
C GLN A 136 -38.16 -9.18 19.76
#